data_AF-A0A926GS29-F1
#
_entry.id   AF-A0A926GS29-F1
#
_cell.length_a   1.000
_cell.length_b   1.000
_cell.length_c   1.000
_cell.angle_alpha   90.00
_cell.angle_beta   90.00
_cell.angle_gamma   90.00
#
_symmetry.space_group_name_H-M   'P 1'
#
loop_
_entity.id
_entity.type
_entity.pdbx_description
1 polymer ?
#
loop_
_entity_poly.entity_id
_entity_poly.type
_entity_poly.pdbx_seq_one_letter_code
_entity_poly.pdbx_strand_id
1 'polypeptide(L)' 'MATPTIEERLTLLEEKVARFVSDETASAPPRVAWWKKIVGVYKNDPEFAEAERLGREYRESLRPKTDDGC' A
#
# COMPACT_ATOMS: atom_id res chain seq x y z
N MET A 1 1.84 -12.27 40.76
CA MET A 1 1.34 -11.41 39.67
C MET A 1 0.58 -12.31 38.72
N ALA A 2 -0.75 -12.18 38.63
CA ALA A 2 -1.53 -12.98 37.68
C ALA A 2 -1.21 -12.48 36.26
N THR A 3 -0.88 -13.41 35.37
CA THR A 3 -0.73 -13.11 33.94
C THR A 3 -2.13 -12.97 33.33
N PRO A 4 -2.42 -11.86 32.64
CA PRO A 4 -3.72 -11.67 32.01
C PRO A 4 -3.98 -12.76 30.98
N THR A 5 -5.24 -13.15 30.84
CA THR A 5 -5.65 -14.14 29.83
C THR A 5 -5.47 -13.58 28.42
N ILE A 6 -5.58 -14.44 27.41
CA ILE A 6 -5.47 -14.00 26.02
C ILE A 6 -6.61 -13.06 25.66
N GLU A 7 -7.81 -13.33 26.16
CA GLU A 7 -9.02 -12.55 25.93
C GLU A 7 -8.86 -11.14 26.50
N GLU A 8 -8.33 -11.00 27.72
CA GLU A 8 -8.07 -9.69 28.33
C GLU A 8 -7.06 -8.87 27.53
N ARG A 9 -6.02 -9.52 26.99
CA ARG A 9 -5.01 -8.87 26.16
C ARG A 9 -5.57 -8.47 24.80
N LEU A 10 -6.47 -9.27 24.25
CA LEU A 10 -7.10 -9.02 22.96
C LEU A 10 -8.09 -7.86 23.07
N THR A 11 -8.96 -7.84 24.07
CA THR A 11 -9.89 -6.74 24.33
C THR A 11 -9.14 -5.42 24.49
N LEU A 12 -8.05 -5.40 25.28
CA LEU A 12 -7.24 -4.21 25.45
C LEU A 12 -6.59 -3.74 24.14
N LEU A 13 -6.23 -4.66 23.25
CA LEU A 13 -5.65 -4.33 21.96
C LEU A 13 -6.72 -3.76 21.01
N GLU A 14 -7.90 -4.38 20.96
CA GLU A 14 -9.03 -3.94 20.15
C GLU A 14 -9.48 -2.52 20.54
N GLU A 15 -9.59 -2.22 21.83
CA GLU A 15 -9.90 -0.88 22.33
C GLU A 15 -8.85 0.16 21.91
N LYS A 16 -7.57 -0.20 22.00
CA LYS A 16 -6.47 0.69 21.60
C LYS A 16 -6.47 0.95 20.10
N VAL A 17 -6.73 -0.07 19.29
CA VAL A 17 -6.82 0.04 17.83
C VAL A 17 -8.02 0.90 17.45
N ALA A 18 -9.19 0.66 18.06
CA ALA A 18 -10.39 1.44 17.83
C ALA A 18 -10.14 2.94 18.11
N ARG A 19 -9.54 3.26 19.26
CA ARG A 19 -9.18 4.64 19.60
C ARG A 19 -8.19 5.24 18.61
N PHE A 20 -7.15 4.50 18.23
CA PHE A 20 -6.14 4.98 17.27
C PHE A 20 -6.78 5.34 15.91
N VAL A 21 -7.65 4.48 15.40
CA VAL A 21 -8.38 4.73 14.15
C VAL A 21 -9.28 5.95 14.28
N SER A 22 -10.01 6.08 15.40
CA SER A 22 -10.86 7.26 15.64
C SER A 22 -10.06 8.56 15.69
N ASP A 23 -8.96 8.59 16.44
CA ASP A 23 -8.09 9.77 16.56
C ASP A 23 -7.44 10.16 15.23
N GLU A 24 -7.04 9.18 14.43
CA GLU A 24 -6.46 9.40 13.09
C GLU A 24 -7.48 9.99 12.11
N THR A 25 -8.76 9.60 12.22
CA THR A 25 -9.85 10.17 11.43
C THR A 25 -10.33 11.54 11.92
N ALA A 26 -10.20 11.83 13.23
CA ALA A 26 -10.63 13.10 13.82
C ALA A 26 -9.63 14.25 13.62
N SER A 27 -8.33 13.96 13.51
CA SER A 27 -7.27 14.98 13.41
C SER A 27 -6.85 15.33 11.97
N ALA A 28 -7.23 14.53 10.97
CA ALA A 28 -6.78 14.75 9.60
C ALA A 28 -7.77 15.61 8.77
N PRO A 29 -7.35 16.75 8.17
CA PRO A 29 -8.13 17.38 7.10
C PRO A 29 -8.39 16.35 6.00
N PRO A 30 -9.48 16.45 5.21
CA PRO A 30 -9.91 15.42 4.27
C PRO A 30 -8.70 14.94 3.49
N ARG A 31 -8.20 13.74 3.84
CA ARG A 31 -6.90 13.27 3.37
C ARG A 31 -7.02 13.10 1.88
N VAL A 32 -6.59 14.11 1.12
CA VAL A 32 -6.29 13.94 -0.30
C VAL A 32 -5.43 12.69 -0.35
N ALA A 33 -5.98 11.64 -0.96
CA ALA A 33 -5.38 10.32 -0.91
C ALA A 33 -3.91 10.45 -1.30
N TRP A 34 -3.00 9.84 -0.55
CA TRP A 34 -1.56 10.08 -0.69
C TRP A 34 -1.09 9.91 -2.15
N TRP A 35 -1.70 8.98 -2.90
CA TRP A 35 -1.44 8.77 -4.32
C TRP A 35 -1.76 10.02 -5.16
N LYS A 36 -2.84 10.76 -4.85
CA LYS A 36 -3.16 12.03 -5.51
C LYS A 36 -2.11 13.12 -5.26
N LYS A 37 -1.35 13.03 -4.16
CA LYS A 37 -0.26 13.97 -3.86
C LYS A 37 1.02 13.68 -4.64
N ILE A 38 1.21 12.44 -5.11
CA ILE A 38 2.44 12.01 -5.79
C ILE A 38 2.27 11.78 -7.30
N VAL A 39 1.05 11.85 -7.82
CA VAL A 39 0.79 11.76 -9.26
C VAL A 39 1.54 12.88 -9.98
N GLY A 40 2.35 12.50 -10.96
CA GLY A 40 3.09 13.44 -11.81
C GLY A 40 4.43 13.93 -11.26
N VAL A 41 4.87 13.47 -10.08
CA VAL A 41 6.19 13.83 -9.50
C VAL A 41 7.34 13.56 -10.49
N TYR A 42 7.24 12.51 -11.28
CA TYR A 42 8.25 12.11 -12.27
C TYR A 42 7.88 12.43 -13.71
N LYS A 43 6.87 13.29 -13.96
CA LYS A 43 6.32 13.54 -15.31
C LYS A 43 7.38 14.02 -16.32
N ASN A 44 8.38 14.75 -15.86
CA ASN A 44 9.43 15.32 -16.69
C ASN A 44 10.81 14.70 -16.40
N ASP A 45 10.85 13.56 -15.71
CA ASP A 45 12.09 12.88 -15.36
C ASP A 45 12.44 11.84 -16.45
N PRO A 46 13.54 12.05 -17.22
CA PRO A 46 13.94 11.12 -18.26
C PRO A 46 14.41 9.76 -17.71
N GLU A 47 14.93 9.70 -16.49
CA GLU A 47 15.36 8.44 -15.87
C GLU A 47 14.16 7.57 -15.50
N PHE A 48 13.05 8.20 -15.10
CA PHE A 48 11.81 7.50 -14.81
C PHE A 48 11.22 6.86 -16.08
N ALA A 49 11.26 7.57 -17.22
CA ALA A 49 10.80 7.02 -18.50
C ALA A 49 11.61 5.78 -18.93
N GLU A 50 12.93 5.80 -18.69
CA GLU A 50 13.80 4.66 -18.98
C GLU A 50 13.52 3.48 -18.03
N ALA A 51 13.29 3.74 -16.74
CA ALA A 51 12.88 2.72 -15.79
C ALA A 51 11.54 2.06 -16.18
N GLU A 52 10.57 2.85 -16.67
CA GLU A 52 9.31 2.32 -17.19
C GLU A 52 9.50 1.43 -18.43
N ARG A 53 10.40 1.82 -19.34
CA ARG A 53 10.76 1.04 -20.54
C ARG A 53 11.35 -0.31 -20.15
N LEU A 54 12.40 -0.31 -19.32
CA LEU A 54 13.07 -1.52 -18.86
C LEU A 54 12.13 -2.44 -18.08
N GLY A 55 11.29 -1.87 -17.21
CA GLY A 55 10.29 -2.64 -16.47
C GLY A 55 9.23 -3.27 -17.36
N ARG A 56 8.85 -2.61 -18.46
CA ARG A 56 7.91 -3.16 -19.45
C ARG A 56 8.54 -4.35 -20.18
N GLU A 57 9.76 -4.20 -20.69
CA GLU A 57 10.49 -5.26 -21.39
C GLU A 57 10.63 -6.52 -20.53
N TYR A 58 10.98 -6.33 -19.25
CA TYR A 58 11.04 -7.44 -18.31
C TYR A 58 9.69 -8.13 -18.09
N ARG A 59 8.60 -7.37 -17.91
CA ARG A 59 7.26 -7.98 -17.74
C ARG A 59 6.78 -8.69 -19.00
N GLU A 60 7.12 -8.16 -20.18
CA GLU A 60 6.81 -8.80 -21.45
C GLU A 60 7.62 -10.08 -21.66
N SER A 61 8.87 -10.15 -21.21
CA SER A 61 9.66 -11.38 -21.28
C SER A 61 9.13 -12.49 -20.37
N LEU A 62 8.51 -12.13 -19.25
CA LEU A 62 7.83 -13.06 -18.35
C LEU A 62 6.41 -13.44 -18.79
N ARG A 63 5.88 -12.79 -19.84
CA ARG A 63 4.54 -13.08 -20.30
C ARG A 63 4.52 -14.52 -20.84
N PRO A 64 3.62 -15.40 -20.35
CA PRO A 64 3.51 -16.74 -20.89
C PRO A 64 3.29 -16.63 -22.39
N LYS A 65 4.11 -17.32 -23.18
CA LYS A 65 3.76 -17.56 -24.57
C LYS A 65 2.50 -18.40 -24.50
N THR A 66 1.40 -17.91 -25.07
CA THR A 66 0.29 -18.80 -25.37
C THR A 66 0.89 -19.89 -26.25
N ASP A 67 1.01 -21.09 -25.70
CA ASP A 67 1.00 -22.29 -26.52
C ASP A 67 -0.37 -22.24 -27.18
N ASP A 68 -0.43 -21.65 -28.38
CA ASP A 68 -1.54 -21.82 -29.28
C ASP A 68 -1.53 -23.30 -29.67
N GLY A 69 -2.12 -24.11 -28.79
CA GLY A 69 -2.48 -25.49 -29.04
C GLY A 69 -3.47 -25.51 -30.19
N CYS A 70 -2.95 -25.72 -31.39
CA CYS A 70 -3.65 -26.26 -32.54
C CYS A 70 -3.33 -27.75 -32.59
#